data_AF-A0AAV5QS03-F1
#
_entry.id   AF-A0AAV5QS03-F1
#
_cell.length_a   1.000
_cell.length_b   1.000
_cell.length_c   1.000
_cell.angle_alpha   90.00
_cell.angle_beta   90.00
_cell.angle_gamma   90.00
#
_symmetry.space_group_name_H-M   'P 1'
#
loop_
_entity.id
_entity.type
_entity.pdbx_description
1 polymer ?
#
loop_
_entity_poly.entity_id
_entity_poly.type
_entity_poly.pdbx_seq_one_letter_code
_entity_poly.pdbx_strand_id
1 'polypeptide(L)'
;MTQAKPLHYEEGNIKRLNKEISTALFIGGVKGLVFGLGSFFAVSMAYPSFRRSRLPVKAFWFVCWIGAGAVFDADKQVVVYSTKYKIEKERRDQMILEQAADNGEYIDSL
;
A
#
# COMPACT_ATOMS: atom_id res chain seq x y z
N MET A 1 -4.95 -34.82 -8.01
CA MET A 1 -4.59 -33.46 -8.47
C MET A 1 -5.18 -32.45 -7.49
N THR A 2 -4.59 -32.33 -6.32
CA THR A 2 -4.93 -31.29 -5.34
C THR A 2 -4.26 -30.00 -5.82
N GLN A 3 -5.06 -29.03 -6.27
CA GLN A 3 -4.52 -27.70 -6.55
C GLN A 3 -3.91 -27.16 -5.27
N ALA A 4 -2.58 -27.13 -5.21
CA ALA A 4 -1.83 -26.36 -4.24
C ALA A 4 -2.20 -24.89 -4.49
N LYS A 5 -3.18 -24.39 -3.75
CA LYS A 5 -3.59 -22.99 -3.77
C LYS A 5 -2.31 -22.18 -3.49
N PRO A 6 -1.88 -21.27 -4.38
CA PRO A 6 -0.63 -20.56 -4.20
C PRO A 6 -0.65 -19.85 -2.84
N LEU A 7 0.45 -19.96 -2.08
CA LEU A 7 0.59 -19.44 -0.70
C LEU A 7 0.24 -17.94 -0.56
N HIS A 8 0.21 -17.21 -1.67
CA HIS A 8 -0.25 -15.82 -1.77
C HIS A 8 -1.75 -15.62 -1.54
N TYR A 9 -2.53 -16.69 -1.39
CA TYR A 9 -3.99 -16.67 -1.20
C TYR A 9 -4.46 -17.14 0.18
N GLU A 10 -3.62 -17.04 1.22
CA GLU A 10 -4.12 -17.14 2.59
C GLU A 10 -5.05 -15.96 2.89
N GLU A 11 -6.35 -16.25 3.09
CA GLU A 11 -7.38 -15.23 3.34
C GLU A 11 -7.05 -14.33 4.54
N GLY A 12 -6.31 -14.85 5.52
CA GLY A 12 -5.81 -14.08 6.66
C GLY A 12 -4.82 -12.98 6.26
N ASN A 13 -3.97 -13.24 5.26
CA ASN A 13 -2.97 -12.30 4.78
C ASN A 13 -3.60 -11.19 3.94
N ILE A 14 -4.60 -11.54 3.11
CA ILE A 14 -5.37 -10.58 2.31
C ILE A 14 -6.15 -9.61 3.20
N LYS A 15 -6.76 -10.09 4.29
CA LYS A 15 -7.49 -9.22 5.24
C LYS A 15 -6.55 -8.25 5.96
N ARG A 16 -5.35 -8.69 6.34
CA ARG A 16 -4.32 -7.82 6.93
C ARG A 16 -3.84 -6.77 5.94
N LEU A 17 -3.53 -7.20 4.71
CA LEU A 17 -3.12 -6.32 3.63
C LEU A 17 -4.18 -5.24 3.32
N ASN A 18 -5.46 -5.61 3.19
CA ASN A 18 -6.54 -4.65 2.98
C ASN A 18 -6.70 -3.66 4.14
N LYS A 19 -6.48 -4.10 5.38
CA LYS A 19 -6.52 -3.21 6.54
C LYS A 19 -5.37 -2.21 6.50
N GLU A 20 -4.16 -2.64 6.18
CA GLU A 20 -2.99 -1.76 6.07
C GLU A 20 -3.06 -0.82 4.87
N ILE A 21 -3.56 -1.29 3.72
CA ILE A 21 -3.76 -0.45 2.53
C ILE A 21 -4.85 0.60 2.80
N SER A 22 -5.94 0.23 3.47
CA SER A 22 -7.01 1.20 3.77
C SER A 22 -6.57 2.28 4.75
N THR A 23 -5.74 1.96 5.75
CA THR A 23 -5.14 2.97 6.63
C THR A 23 -4.13 3.84 5.88
N ALA A 24 -3.29 3.26 5.01
CA ALA A 24 -2.35 4.01 4.18
C ALA A 24 -3.05 4.94 3.18
N LEU A 25 -4.12 4.48 2.54
CA LEU A 25 -5.00 5.29 1.68
C LEU A 25 -5.56 6.49 2.42
N PHE A 26 -6.03 6.29 3.66
CA PHE A 26 -6.59 7.39 4.46
C PHE A 26 -5.52 8.42 4.82
N ILE A 27 -4.35 7.97 5.27
CA ILE A 27 -3.21 8.85 5.60
C ILE A 27 -2.73 9.61 4.36
N GLY A 28 -2.57 8.90 3.24
CA GLY A 28 -2.18 9.47 1.96
C GLY A 28 -3.20 10.47 1.43
N GLY A 29 -4.49 10.17 1.56
CA GLY A 29 -5.59 11.06 1.19
C GLY A 29 -5.61 12.34 2.02
N VAL A 30 -5.38 12.25 3.33
CA VAL A 30 -5.27 13.43 4.21
C VAL A 30 -4.04 14.28 3.83
N LYS A 31 -2.89 13.67 3.58
CA LYS A 31 -1.70 14.39 3.08
C LYS A 31 -1.97 15.08 1.74
N GLY A 32 -2.64 14.37 0.83
CA GLY A 32 -3.08 14.90 -0.46
C GLY A 32 -4.04 16.08 -0.30
N LEU A 33 -4.94 16.05 0.67
CA LEU A 33 -5.85 17.16 0.98
C LEU A 33 -5.11 18.39 1.49
N VAL A 34 -4.13 18.23 2.38
CA VAL A 34 -3.30 19.33 2.89
C VAL A 34 -2.50 19.97 1.74
N PHE A 35 -1.89 19.17 0.87
CA PHE A 35 -1.22 19.65 -0.34
C PHE A 35 -2.21 20.31 -1.33
N GLY A 36 -3.40 19.75 -1.47
CA GLY A 36 -4.48 20.29 -2.28
C GLY A 36 -4.90 21.69 -1.83
N LEU A 37 -5.05 21.91 -0.52
CA LEU A 37 -5.38 23.22 0.06
C LEU A 37 -4.25 24.22 -0.13
N GLY A 38 -3.00 23.82 0.14
CA GLY A 38 -1.83 24.69 -0.05
C GLY A 38 -1.65 25.09 -1.51
N SER A 39 -1.74 24.13 -2.44
CA SER A 39 -1.65 24.39 -3.87
C SER A 39 -2.83 25.23 -4.38
N PHE A 40 -4.04 24.98 -3.89
CA PHE A 40 -5.21 25.80 -4.23
C PHE A 40 -5.00 27.26 -3.84
N PHE A 41 -4.50 27.52 -2.62
CA PHE A 41 -4.21 28.88 -2.16
C PHE A 41 -3.14 29.54 -3.04
N ALA A 42 -2.02 28.85 -3.30
CA ALA A 42 -0.94 29.35 -4.15
C ALA A 42 -1.40 29.67 -5.58
N VAL A 43 -2.15 28.77 -6.22
CA VAL A 43 -2.68 28.97 -7.58
C VAL A 43 -3.72 30.09 -7.59
N SER A 44 -4.56 30.20 -6.56
CA SER A 44 -5.55 31.26 -6.46
C SER A 44 -4.93 32.66 -6.30
N MET A 45 -3.74 32.74 -5.71
CA MET A 45 -2.97 33.97 -5.55
C MET A 45 -2.22 34.35 -6.84
N ALA A 46 -1.62 33.37 -7.52
CA ALA A 46 -0.86 33.60 -8.75
C ALA A 46 -1.75 33.82 -9.99
N TYR A 47 -2.92 33.15 -10.07
CA TYR A 47 -3.76 33.14 -11.27
C TYR A 47 -5.20 33.61 -10.99
N PRO A 48 -5.56 34.85 -11.37
CA PRO A 48 -6.91 35.39 -11.21
C PRO A 48 -7.99 34.58 -11.95
N SER A 49 -7.62 33.98 -13.10
CA SER A 49 -8.49 33.12 -13.90
C SER A 49 -8.97 31.89 -13.13
N PHE A 50 -8.13 31.33 -12.25
CA PHE A 50 -8.46 30.16 -11.43
C PHE A 50 -9.42 30.53 -10.29
N ARG A 51 -9.31 31.76 -9.77
CA ARG A 51 -10.23 32.29 -8.75
C ARG A 51 -11.67 32.39 -9.28
N ARG A 52 -11.83 32.73 -10.56
CA ARG A 52 -13.11 32.86 -11.29
C ARG A 52 -13.67 31.52 -11.79
N SER A 53 -12.93 30.43 -11.68
CA SER A 53 -13.38 29.12 -12.13
C SER A 53 -14.61 28.62 -11.35
N ARG A 54 -15.47 27.87 -12.03
CA ARG A 54 -16.69 27.27 -11.47
C ARG A 54 -16.33 26.16 -10.47
N LEU A 55 -17.27 25.86 -9.57
CA LEU A 55 -17.14 24.84 -8.52
C LEU A 55 -16.61 23.47 -9.02
N PRO A 56 -17.00 22.93 -10.20
CA PRO A 56 -16.51 21.64 -10.68
C PRO A 56 -14.98 21.59 -10.86
N VAL A 57 -14.38 22.69 -11.34
CA VAL A 57 -12.93 22.78 -11.55
C VAL A 57 -12.19 22.77 -10.22
N LYS A 58 -12.75 23.45 -9.20
CA LYS A 58 -12.18 23.48 -7.85
C LYS A 58 -12.26 22.10 -7.20
N ALA A 59 -13.41 21.42 -7.34
CA ALA A 59 -13.58 20.05 -6.85
C ALA A 59 -12.61 19.07 -7.52
N PHE A 60 -12.45 19.16 -8.85
CA PHE A 60 -11.50 18.34 -9.60
C PHE A 60 -10.06 18.50 -9.08
N TRP A 61 -9.64 19.74 -8.80
CA TRP A 61 -8.31 20.01 -8.23
C TRP A 61 -8.06 19.24 -6.92
N PHE A 62 -9.00 19.31 -5.98
CA PHE A 62 -8.87 18.60 -4.70
C PHE A 62 -8.90 17.08 -4.89
N VAL A 63 -9.78 16.55 -5.74
CA VAL A 63 -9.85 15.10 -6.01
C VAL A 63 -8.55 14.59 -6.61
N CYS A 64 -7.93 15.33 -7.53
CA CYS A 64 -6.63 14.95 -8.09
C CYS A 64 -5.54 14.87 -7.01
N TRP A 65 -5.45 15.86 -6.12
CA TRP A 65 -4.44 15.87 -5.05
C TRP A 65 -4.69 14.79 -3.99
N ILE A 66 -5.95 14.59 -3.59
CA ILE A 66 -6.34 13.54 -2.64
C ILE A 66 -6.05 12.16 -3.24
N GLY A 67 -6.45 11.93 -4.50
CA GLY A 67 -6.21 10.67 -5.19
C GLY A 67 -4.72 10.37 -5.35
N ALA A 68 -3.95 11.36 -5.80
CA ALA A 68 -2.49 11.21 -5.94
C ALA A 68 -1.81 10.88 -4.59
N GLY A 69 -2.18 11.59 -3.52
CA GLY A 69 -1.64 11.32 -2.18
C GLY A 69 -2.03 9.94 -1.64
N ALA A 70 -3.29 9.53 -1.85
CA ALA A 70 -3.80 8.25 -1.41
C ALA A 70 -3.10 7.07 -2.12
N VAL A 71 -2.96 7.14 -3.44
CA VAL A 71 -2.29 6.10 -4.24
C VAL A 71 -0.81 6.01 -3.88
N PHE A 72 -0.13 7.15 -3.72
CA PHE A 72 1.30 7.17 -3.44
C PHE A 72 1.69 6.49 -2.10
N ASP A 73 0.93 6.75 -1.02
CA ASP A 73 1.17 6.09 0.26
C ASP A 73 0.70 4.63 0.25
N ALA A 74 -0.37 4.29 -0.48
CA ALA A 74 -0.81 2.92 -0.65
C ALA A 74 0.25 2.05 -1.36
N ASP A 75 0.82 2.54 -2.46
CA ASP A 75 1.86 1.82 -3.21
C ASP A 75 3.11 1.59 -2.35
N LYS A 76 3.53 2.59 -1.57
CA LYS A 76 4.62 2.43 -0.61
C LYS A 76 4.34 1.33 0.42
N GLN A 77 3.13 1.30 0.96
CA GLN A 77 2.73 0.30 1.95
C GLN A 77 2.76 -1.11 1.35
N VAL A 78 2.33 -1.27 0.09
CA VAL A 78 2.39 -2.55 -0.64
C VAL A 78 3.83 -3.02 -0.80
N VAL A 79 4.75 -2.13 -1.19
CA VAL A 79 6.17 -2.47 -1.32
C VAL A 79 6.74 -2.92 0.02
N VAL A 80 6.54 -2.13 1.08
CA VAL A 80 7.02 -2.46 2.44
C VAL A 80 6.46 -3.80 2.92
N TYR A 81 5.18 -4.05 2.69
CA TYR A 81 4.54 -5.30 3.05
C TYR A 81 5.14 -6.48 2.29
N SER A 82 5.38 -6.33 0.98
CA SER A 82 6.00 -7.37 0.16
C SER A 82 7.41 -7.74 0.64
N THR A 83 8.21 -6.75 1.05
CA THR A 83 9.56 -6.95 1.59
C THR A 83 9.50 -7.69 2.93
N LYS A 84 8.63 -7.24 3.84
CA LYS A 84 8.44 -7.91 5.14
C LYS A 84 7.99 -9.35 4.98
N TYR A 85 7.04 -9.60 4.07
CA TYR A 85 6.55 -10.95 3.80
C TYR A 85 7.65 -11.88 3.28
N LYS A 86 8.54 -11.40 2.41
CA LYS A 86 9.68 -12.20 1.92
C LYS A 86 10.63 -12.59 3.06
N ILE A 87 10.98 -11.63 3.92
CA ILE A 87 11.87 -11.87 5.08
C ILE A 87 11.23 -12.85 6.06
N GLU A 88 9.93 -12.68 6.35
CA GLU A 88 9.20 -13.57 7.25
C GLU A 88 9.15 -15.01 6.69
N LYS A 89 8.98 -15.14 5.37
CA LYS A 89 8.97 -16.43 4.69
C LYS A 89 10.35 -17.11 4.74
N GLU A 90 11.42 -16.40 4.40
CA GLU A 90 12.79 -16.93 4.48
C GLU A 90 13.11 -17.41 5.90
N ARG A 91 12.69 -16.66 6.92
CA ARG A 91 12.89 -17.04 8.33
C ARG A 91 12.08 -18.28 8.72
N ARG A 92 10.83 -18.40 8.25
CA ARG A 92 9.99 -19.59 8.46
C ARG A 92 10.62 -20.82 7.82
N ASP A 93 11.08 -20.67 6.59
CA ASP A 93 11.70 -21.75 5.82
C ASP A 93 13.00 -22.22 6.51
N GLN A 94 13.81 -21.29 7.04
CA GLN A 94 15.00 -21.62 7.84
C GLN A 94 14.66 -22.39 9.13
N MET A 95 13.63 -21.96 9.88
CA MET A 95 13.23 -22.68 11.11
C MET A 95 12.75 -24.10 10.82
N ILE A 96 12.03 -24.31 9.70
CA ILE A 96 11.57 -25.65 9.30
C ILE A 96 12.76 -26.53 8.93
N LEU A 97 13.75 -25.98 8.22
CA LEU A 97 14.97 -26.70 7.87
C LEU A 97 15.80 -27.08 9.11
N GLU A 98 15.95 -26.17 10.07
CA GLU A 98 16.62 -26.45 11.35
C GLU A 98 15.89 -27.53 12.13
N GLN A 99 14.56 -27.47 12.22
CA GLN A 99 13.77 -28.46 12.94
C GLN A 99 13.78 -29.84 12.26
N ALA A 100 13.82 -29.89 10.92
CA ALA A 100 13.98 -31.13 10.17
C ALA A 100 15.38 -31.73 10.38
N ALA A 101 16.43 -30.90 10.40
CA ALA A 101 17.79 -31.31 10.70
C ALA A 101 17.92 -31.89 12.12
N ASP A 102 17.29 -31.25 13.12
CA ASP A 102 17.24 -31.73 14.51
C ASP A 102 16.52 -33.09 14.64
N ASN A 103 15.50 -33.33 13.81
CA ASN A 103 14.78 -34.60 13.75
C ASN A 103 15.48 -35.68 12.92
N GLY A 104 16.63 -35.36 12.28
CA GLY A 104 17.35 -36.27 11.39
C GLY A 104 16.62 -36.58 10.08
N GLU A 105 15.57 -35.83 9.75
CA GLU A 105 14.84 -35.95 8.49
C GLU A 105 15.47 -35.04 7.44
N TYR A 106 16.13 -35.63 6.45
CA TYR A 106 16.61 -34.87 5.30
C TYR A 106 15.44 -34.52 4.39
N ILE A 107 15.01 -33.25 4.42
CA ILE A 107 14.11 -32.71 3.39
C ILE A 107 14.94 -32.49 2.12
N ASP A 108 15.07 -33.54 1.32
CA ASP A 108 15.74 -33.50 0.03
C ASP A 108 14.73 -33.05 -1.03
N SER A 109 14.41 -31.75 -1.05
CA SER A 109 13.95 -30.97 -2.22
C SER A 109 13.21 -29.69 -1.79
N LEU A 110 13.70 -28.57 -2.30
CA LEU A 110 12.95 -27.33 -2.49
C LEU A 110 13.17 -26.86 -3.93
#